data_AF-P36686-F1
#
_entry.id   AF-P36686-F1
#
_cell.length_a   1.000
_cell.length_b   1.000
_cell.length_c   1.000
_cell.angle_alpha   90.00
_cell.angle_beta   90.00
_cell.angle_gamma   90.00
#
_symmetry.space_group_name_H-M   'P 1'
#
loop_
_entity.id
_entity.type
_entity.pdbx_description
1 polymer ?
#
loop_
_entity_poly.entity_id
_entity_poly.type
_entity_poly.pdbx_seq_one_letter_code
_entity_poly.pdbx_strand_id
1 'polypeptide(L)' 'YWIGPIGLAENESEGTDFHAVKNGYVSITPIQTDMTAYHSMTALQQWLDKE' A
#
# COMPACT_ATOMS: atom_id res chain seq x y z
N TYR A 1 -6.52 -25.08 -13.62
CA TYR A 1 -7.15 -23.86 -13.08
C TYR A 1 -6.27 -22.67 -13.41
N TRP A 2 -6.85 -21.51 -13.73
CA TRP A 2 -6.13 -20.27 -14.08
C TRP A 2 -6.49 -19.16 -13.11
N ILE A 3 -5.51 -18.32 -12.78
CA ILE A 3 -5.73 -17.04 -12.10
C ILE A 3 -6.12 -16.04 -13.19
N GLY A 4 -7.27 -15.38 -13.03
CA GLY A 4 -7.80 -14.38 -13.96
C GLY A 4 -7.05 -13.05 -13.92
N PRO A 5 -7.45 -12.07 -14.75
CA PRO A 5 -6.82 -10.76 -14.77
C PRO A 5 -7.04 -9.99 -13.46
N ILE A 6 -6.11 -9.09 -13.16
CA ILE A 6 -6.23 -8.12 -12.06
C ILE A 6 -7.29 -7.06 -12.45
N GLY A 7 -8.02 -6.54 -11.47
CA GLY A 7 -8.96 -5.43 -11.67
C GLY A 7 -8.27 -4.11 -12.08
N LEU A 8 -9.07 -3.07 -12.31
CA LEU A 8 -8.54 -1.71 -12.47
C LEU A 8 -7.86 -1.27 -11.16
N ALA A 9 -6.84 -0.40 -11.26
CA ALA A 9 -6.19 0.11 -10.07
C ALA A 9 -7.18 0.94 -9.23
N GLU A 10 -7.22 0.67 -7.94
CA GLU A 10 -8.15 1.30 -7.00
C GLU A 10 -7.78 2.78 -6.77
N ASN A 11 -6.48 3.11 -6.81
CA ASN A 11 -5.97 4.46 -6.67
C ASN A 11 -4.88 4.76 -7.71
N GLU A 12 -5.21 5.60 -8.69
CA GLU A 12 -4.28 6.13 -9.72
C GLU A 12 -4.12 7.66 -9.63
N SER A 13 -4.37 8.24 -8.45
CA SER A 13 -4.30 9.69 -8.25
C SER A 13 -2.86 10.21 -8.24
N GLU A 14 -2.70 11.53 -8.34
CA GLU A 14 -1.40 12.20 -8.25
C GLU A 14 -0.67 11.80 -6.95
N GLY A 15 0.62 11.47 -7.08
CA GLY A 15 1.45 10.91 -5.99
C GLY A 15 1.59 9.38 -6.01
N THR A 16 0.79 8.67 -6.81
CA THR A 16 0.99 7.23 -7.06
C THR A 16 2.01 6.97 -8.16
N ASP A 17 2.63 5.80 -8.13
CA ASP A 17 3.49 5.31 -9.21
C ASP A 17 2.70 5.05 -10.51
N PHE A 18 1.44 4.58 -10.41
CA PHE A 18 0.52 4.48 -11.54
C PHE A 18 0.38 5.81 -12.28
N HIS A 19 0.12 6.89 -11.55
CA HIS A 19 -0.04 8.23 -12.14
C HIS A 19 1.24 8.72 -12.81
N ALA A 20 2.40 8.53 -12.17
CA ALA A 20 3.69 8.94 -12.72
C ALA A 20 3.98 8.24 -14.05
N VAL A 21 3.83 6.91 -14.09
CA VAL A 21 4.08 6.11 -15.30
C VAL A 21 3.08 6.44 -16.42
N LYS A 22 1.81 6.64 -16.08
CA LYS A 22 0.75 7.02 -17.04
C LYS A 22 1.02 8.36 -17.75
N ASN A 23 1.72 9.27 -17.08
CA ASN A 23 2.10 10.58 -17.63
C ASN A 23 3.52 10.61 -18.23
N GLY A 24 4.18 9.46 -18.38
CA GLY A 24 5.46 9.35 -19.08
C GLY A 24 6.70 9.64 -18.23
N TYR A 25 6.58 9.69 -16.91
CA TYR A 25 7.70 9.85 -15.99
C TYR A 25 8.25 8.49 -15.52
N VAL A 26 9.52 8.47 -15.11
CA VAL A 26 10.10 7.35 -14.35
C VAL A 26 9.63 7.44 -12.90
N SER A 27 9.09 6.35 -12.36
CA SER A 27 8.72 6.23 -10.95
C SER A 27 9.80 5.49 -10.16
N ILE A 28 10.18 6.02 -8.99
CA ILE A 28 11.08 5.36 -8.04
C ILE A 28 10.39 5.40 -6.68
N THR A 29 9.96 4.24 -6.20
CA THR A 29 9.26 4.07 -4.92
C THR A 29 10.16 3.33 -3.93
N PRO A 30 10.80 4.02 -2.98
CA PRO A 30 11.52 3.34 -1.89
C PRO A 30 10.55 2.50 -1.07
N ILE A 31 10.93 1.25 -0.79
CA ILE A 31 10.14 0.32 0.01
C ILE A 31 10.88 -0.06 1.28
N GLN A 32 10.15 -0.54 2.29
CA GLN A 32 10.71 -1.05 3.54
C GLN A 32 10.63 -2.58 3.56
N THR A 33 11.65 -3.23 4.13
CA THR A 33 11.67 -4.70 4.28
C THR A 33 11.03 -5.15 5.59
N ASP A 34 10.98 -4.28 6.61
CA ASP A 34 10.30 -4.55 7.86
C ASP A 34 8.79 -4.33 7.67
N MET A 35 8.02 -5.40 7.83
CA MET A 35 6.57 -5.40 7.67
C MET A 35 5.81 -5.06 8.96
N THR A 36 6.51 -4.70 10.04
CA THR A 36 5.88 -4.33 11.31
C THR A 36 5.11 -3.01 11.15
N ALA A 37 3.79 -3.04 11.34
CA ALA A 37 2.94 -1.86 11.33
C ALA A 37 3.06 -1.07 12.64
N TYR A 38 4.21 -0.45 12.89
CA TYR A 38 4.52 0.25 14.16
C TYR A 38 3.47 1.28 14.57
N HIS A 39 2.89 2.01 13.61
CA HIS A 39 1.84 3.00 13.85
C HIS A 39 0.54 2.39 14.41
N SER A 40 0.31 1.10 14.17
CA SER A 40 -0.87 0.38 14.64
C SER A 40 -0.69 -0.22 16.03
N MET A 41 0.55 -0.27 16.56
CA MET A 41 0.86 -0.97 17.82
C MET A 41 0.09 -0.39 19.03
N THR A 42 0.01 0.94 19.15
CA THR A 42 -0.74 1.58 20.25
C THR A 42 -2.22 1.26 20.19
N ALA A 43 -2.82 1.31 19.00
CA ALA A 43 -4.24 1.00 18.82
C ALA A 43 -4.52 -0.48 19.12
N LEU A 44 -3.62 -1.38 18.73
CA LEU A 44 -3.70 -2.80 19.03
C LEU A 44 -3.58 -3.07 20.53
N GLN A 45 -2.65 -2.41 21.23
CA GLN A 45 -2.50 -2.55 22.69
C GLN A 45 -3.76 -2.09 23.41
N GLN A 46 -4.30 -0.93 23.04
CA GLN A 46 -5.56 -0.41 23.61
C GLN A 46 -6.75 -1.32 23.35
N TRP A 47 -6.75 -2.08 22.26
CA TRP A 47 -7.78 -3.09 21.99
C TRP A 47 -7.62 -4.30 22.93
N LEU A 48 -6.39 -4.81 23.08
CA LEU A 48 -6.10 -5.94 23.97
C LEU A 48 -6.42 -5.64 25.44
N ASP A 49 -6.14 -4.43 25.92
CA ASP A 49 -6.38 -4.05 27.32
C ASP A 49 -7.88 -3.91 27.69
N LYS A 50 -8.77 -3.91 26.70
CA LYS A 50 -10.23 -3.84 26.90
C LYS A 50 -10.87 -5.23 27.07
N GLU A 51 -10.14 -6.30 26.77
CA GLU A 51 -10.54 -7.69 26.97
C GLU A 51 -10.12 -8.19 28.36
#